data_AF-A0AA88IGP3-F1
#
_entry.id   AF-A0AA88IGP3-F1
#
_cell.length_a   1.000
_cell.length_b   1.000
_cell.length_c   1.000
_cell.angle_alpha   90.00
_cell.angle_beta   90.00
_cell.angle_gamma   90.00
#
_symmetry.space_group_name_H-M   'P 1'
#
loop_
_entity.id
_entity.type
_entity.pdbx_description
1 polymer ?
#
loop_
_entity_poly.entity_id
_entity_poly.type
_entity_poly.pdbx_seq_one_letter_code
_entity_poly.pdbx_strand_id
1 'polypeptide(L)'
;MNMGHVAHPAKEAVDCVKEQMYDKSIVQFIENGLNNVIERKPVARADFGKLLRELLTKQLISREGFIKGFRTILEGAFDIIVDKPKLVENLAQILVPALEQDAQCLHAVKDMEYLVSEEITTRGRLAAAVLTELVKSKDKETAARLWHASGLTWESFGAKTSDNVEQLISSEEERMQNTGEQLSKERDKMEGQRQEEQRQQVRLEEESTLFEEERRKFEQEKRKLKDEAQRKCAEEKHLLEKERARKAKELEKQMEEDYLSDPKDAFGFDGASLDTTDVNT
;
A
#
# COMPACT_ATOMS: atom_id res chain seq x y z
N MET A 1 -28.03 58.99 13.72
CA MET A 1 -26.98 58.00 14.08
C MET A 1 -27.62 56.62 14.13
N ASN A 2 -26.87 55.57 13.78
CA ASN A 2 -27.29 54.18 13.51
C ASN A 2 -28.00 53.98 12.17
N MET A 3 -27.67 53.01 11.32
CA MET A 3 -27.13 51.66 11.58
C MET A 3 -26.02 51.30 10.57
N GLY A 4 -24.79 51.15 11.04
CA GLY A 4 -23.76 50.42 10.30
C GLY A 4 -23.95 48.94 10.56
N HIS A 5 -24.67 48.23 9.69
CA HIS A 5 -24.66 46.77 9.66
C HIS A 5 -23.25 46.33 9.25
N VAL A 6 -22.40 46.05 10.24
CA VAL A 6 -21.17 45.29 10.01
C VAL A 6 -21.61 43.84 9.83
N ALA A 7 -21.78 43.42 8.57
CA ALA A 7 -21.93 42.01 8.25
C ALA A 7 -20.70 41.27 8.80
N HIS A 8 -20.89 40.32 9.72
CA HIS A 8 -19.81 39.45 10.16
C HIS A 8 -19.48 38.50 9.01
N PRO A 9 -18.28 38.58 8.38
CA PRO A 9 -17.95 37.76 7.21
C PRO A 9 -18.04 36.25 7.49
N ALA A 10 -17.76 35.85 8.74
CA ALA A 10 -17.88 34.47 9.19
C ALA A 10 -19.34 33.97 9.21
N LYS A 11 -20.31 34.84 9.54
CA LYS A 11 -21.73 34.46 9.58
C LYS A 11 -22.28 34.25 8.16
N GLU A 12 -21.93 35.14 7.25
CA GLU A 12 -22.31 35.03 5.84
C GLU A 12 -21.66 33.81 5.15
N ALA A 13 -20.38 33.54 5.45
CA ALA A 13 -19.69 32.34 4.97
C ALA A 13 -20.33 31.04 5.47
N VAL A 14 -20.78 31.00 6.73
CA VAL A 14 -21.50 29.86 7.30
C VAL A 14 -22.82 29.61 6.58
N ASP A 15 -23.60 30.66 6.33
CA ASP A 15 -24.91 30.51 5.69
C ASP A 15 -24.77 30.09 4.22
N CYS A 16 -23.73 30.58 3.52
CA CYS A 16 -23.37 30.09 2.17
C CYS A 16 -22.98 28.61 2.14
N VAL A 17 -22.20 28.14 3.13
CA VAL A 17 -21.81 26.71 3.26
C VAL A 17 -23.03 25.82 3.50
N LYS A 18 -24.00 26.27 4.31
CA LYS A 18 -25.25 25.52 4.55
C LYS A 18 -26.09 25.34 3.29
N GLU A 19 -26.08 26.33 2.39
CA GLU A 19 -26.92 26.31 1.20
C GLU A 19 -26.35 25.45 0.05
N GLN A 20 -25.05 25.11 0.08
CA GLN A 20 -24.36 24.54 -1.10
C GLN A 20 -23.56 23.24 -0.90
N MET A 21 -23.44 22.68 0.31
CA MET A 21 -22.41 21.66 0.58
C MET A 21 -22.95 20.24 0.90
N TYR A 22 -22.36 19.23 0.27
CA TYR A 22 -22.49 17.78 0.59
C TYR A 22 -21.12 17.26 1.10
N ASP A 23 -21.05 16.11 1.78
CA ASP A 23 -19.82 15.63 2.47
C ASP A 23 -18.52 15.63 1.66
N LYS A 24 -18.55 15.42 0.33
CA LYS A 24 -17.34 15.52 -0.52
C LYS A 24 -16.90 16.96 -0.78
N SER A 25 -17.83 17.92 -0.74
CA SER A 25 -17.52 19.34 -0.98
C SER A 25 -16.90 20.02 0.23
N ILE A 26 -17.10 19.50 1.45
CA ILE A 26 -16.54 20.12 2.65
C ILE A 26 -15.04 19.87 2.83
N VAL A 27 -14.57 18.66 2.54
CA VAL A 27 -13.12 18.35 2.57
C VAL A 27 -12.39 19.23 1.56
N GLN A 28 -12.94 19.32 0.33
CA GLN A 28 -12.42 20.18 -0.72
C GLN A 28 -12.46 21.67 -0.33
N PHE A 29 -13.51 22.11 0.38
CA PHE A 29 -13.58 23.48 0.89
C PHE A 29 -12.44 23.78 1.86
N ILE A 30 -12.14 22.88 2.79
CA ILE A 30 -11.05 23.04 3.76
C ILE A 30 -9.70 23.04 3.03
N GLU A 31 -9.46 22.08 2.13
CA GLU A 31 -8.22 22.00 1.33
C GLU A 31 -8.00 23.28 0.51
N ASN A 32 -9.02 23.74 -0.20
CA ASN A 32 -8.95 24.97 -0.98
C ASN A 32 -8.73 26.19 -0.09
N GLY A 33 -9.40 26.26 1.06
CA GLY A 33 -9.19 27.33 2.03
C GLY A 33 -7.77 27.36 2.57
N LEU A 34 -7.20 26.21 2.92
CA LEU A 34 -5.82 26.06 3.36
C LEU A 34 -4.84 26.53 2.28
N ASN A 35 -4.97 26.03 1.05
CA ASN A 35 -4.11 26.43 -0.07
C ASN A 35 -4.15 27.94 -0.33
N ASN A 36 -5.29 28.60 -0.11
CA ASN A 36 -5.43 30.04 -0.32
C ASN A 36 -4.88 30.89 0.84
N VAL A 37 -4.89 30.38 2.06
CA VAL A 37 -4.67 31.16 3.28
C VAL A 37 -3.35 30.85 3.98
N ILE A 38 -2.77 29.66 3.79
CA ILE A 38 -1.60 29.19 4.54
C ILE A 38 -0.40 30.13 4.44
N GLU A 39 -0.22 30.79 3.29
CA GLU A 39 0.86 31.75 3.03
C GLU A 39 0.48 33.22 3.26
N ARG A 40 -0.76 33.52 3.64
CA ARG A 40 -1.21 34.89 3.89
C ARG A 40 -0.72 35.41 5.25
N LYS A 41 -1.21 36.57 5.68
CA LYS A 41 -0.85 37.14 6.99
C LYS A 41 -1.48 36.33 8.13
N PRO A 42 -0.89 36.34 9.34
CA PRO A 42 -1.43 35.63 10.51
C PRO A 42 -2.93 35.87 10.78
N VAL A 43 -3.39 37.11 10.56
CA VAL A 43 -4.81 37.47 10.72
C VAL A 43 -5.72 36.65 9.79
N ALA A 44 -5.33 36.46 8.52
CA ALA A 44 -6.14 35.69 7.58
C ALA A 44 -6.19 34.21 7.96
N ARG A 45 -5.07 33.65 8.45
CA ARG A 45 -5.01 32.29 8.99
C ARG A 45 -5.92 32.11 10.20
N ALA A 46 -5.83 33.04 11.15
CA ALA A 46 -6.67 33.01 12.34
C ALA A 46 -8.16 33.15 12.00
N ASP A 47 -8.53 34.02 11.05
CA ASP A 47 -9.92 34.19 10.62
C ASP A 47 -10.47 32.95 9.91
N PHE A 48 -9.65 32.27 9.10
CA PHE A 48 -10.02 30.98 8.53
C PHE A 48 -10.20 29.92 9.63
N GLY A 49 -9.33 29.86 10.63
CA GLY A 49 -9.51 28.98 11.79
C GLY A 49 -10.81 29.24 12.54
N LYS A 50 -11.16 30.51 12.80
CA LYS A 50 -12.46 30.87 13.42
C LYS A 50 -13.64 30.43 12.57
N LEU A 51 -13.55 30.52 11.25
CA LEU A 51 -14.58 29.99 10.35
C LEU A 51 -14.74 28.48 10.52
N LEU A 52 -13.65 27.72 10.51
CA LEU A 52 -13.68 26.27 10.74
C LEU A 52 -14.30 25.93 12.11
N ARG A 53 -14.01 26.71 13.15
CA ARG A 53 -14.65 26.56 14.47
C ARG A 53 -16.16 26.77 14.41
N GLU A 54 -16.64 27.81 13.73
CA GLU A 54 -18.08 28.06 13.57
C GLU A 54 -18.76 26.91 12.83
N LEU A 55 -18.10 26.37 11.81
CA LEU A 55 -18.58 25.22 11.06
C LEU A 55 -18.64 23.95 11.93
N LEU A 56 -17.63 23.68 12.76
CA LEU A 56 -17.63 22.57 13.74
C LEU A 56 -18.74 22.73 14.78
N THR A 57 -18.86 23.94 15.35
CA THR A 57 -19.83 24.25 16.41
C THR A 57 -21.26 24.08 15.93
N LYS A 58 -21.53 24.46 14.68
CA LYS A 58 -22.84 24.31 14.03
C LYS A 58 -23.07 22.91 13.45
N GLN A 59 -22.13 21.99 13.66
CA GLN A 59 -22.17 20.61 13.15
C GLN A 59 -22.32 20.53 11.62
N LEU A 60 -21.81 21.54 10.92
CA LEU A 60 -21.77 21.55 9.45
C LEU A 60 -20.61 20.70 8.93
N ILE A 61 -19.60 20.47 9.77
CA ILE A 61 -18.46 19.61 9.48
C ILE A 61 -18.25 18.68 10.66
N SER A 62 -18.00 17.39 10.38
CA SER A 62 -17.64 16.42 11.41
C SER A 62 -16.16 16.58 11.78
N ARG A 63 -15.77 16.10 12.97
CA ARG A 63 -14.36 16.03 13.40
C ARG A 63 -13.51 15.25 12.39
N GLU A 64 -14.05 14.16 11.86
CA GLU A 64 -13.40 13.37 10.83
C GLU A 64 -13.23 14.15 9.51
N GLY A 65 -14.27 14.87 9.07
CA GLY A 65 -14.19 15.73 7.88
C GLY A 65 -13.19 16.87 8.04
N PHE A 66 -13.10 17.46 9.23
CA PHE A 66 -12.10 18.46 9.57
C PHE A 66 -10.68 17.89 9.48
N ILE A 67 -10.40 16.74 10.11
CA ILE A 67 -9.08 16.09 10.03
C ILE A 67 -8.74 15.71 8.58
N LYS A 68 -9.70 15.16 7.84
CA LYS A 68 -9.51 14.81 6.41
C LYS A 68 -9.18 16.04 5.56
N GLY A 69 -9.76 17.19 5.84
CA GLY A 69 -9.47 18.44 5.10
C GLY A 69 -8.01 18.92 5.22
N PHE A 70 -7.29 18.50 6.27
CA PHE A 70 -5.86 18.81 6.44
C PHE A 70 -4.93 17.72 5.89
N ARG A 71 -5.47 16.56 5.50
CA ARG A 71 -4.68 15.40 5.09
C ARG A 71 -3.67 15.73 4.00
N THR A 72 -4.14 16.32 2.90
CA THR A 72 -3.30 16.57 1.71
C THR A 72 -2.09 17.45 2.02
N ILE A 73 -2.26 18.51 2.83
CA ILE A 73 -1.15 19.40 3.19
C ILE A 73 -0.22 18.78 4.23
N LEU A 74 -0.72 17.90 5.10
CA LEU A 74 0.07 17.21 6.12
C LEU A 74 0.90 16.05 5.53
N GLU A 75 0.32 15.27 4.62
CA GLU A 75 1.02 14.19 3.92
C GLU A 75 2.18 14.74 3.07
N GLY A 76 1.98 15.91 2.43
CA GLY A 76 3.02 16.63 1.69
C GLY A 76 3.87 17.60 2.51
N ALA A 77 3.73 17.63 3.84
CA ALA A 77 4.33 18.67 4.67
C ALA A 77 5.86 18.68 4.59
N PHE A 78 6.51 17.52 4.41
CA PHE A 78 7.97 17.42 4.33
C PHE A 78 8.54 18.29 3.21
N ASP A 79 8.08 18.07 1.97
CA ASP A 79 8.54 18.81 0.79
C ASP A 79 8.21 20.29 0.93
N ILE A 80 7.01 20.61 1.42
CA ILE A 80 6.60 22.00 1.63
C ILE A 80 7.47 22.68 2.68
N ILE A 81 7.85 22.02 3.78
CA ILE A 81 8.70 22.60 4.83
C ILE A 81 10.10 22.90 4.29
N VAL A 82 10.64 22.04 3.42
CA VAL A 82 11.95 22.28 2.80
C VAL A 82 11.95 23.61 2.05
N ASP A 83 10.88 23.90 1.31
CA ASP A 83 10.75 25.16 0.57
C ASP A 83 10.24 26.33 1.44
N LYS A 84 9.39 26.04 2.43
CA LYS A 84 8.67 27.00 3.28
C LYS A 84 8.79 26.57 4.74
N PRO A 85 9.88 26.93 5.43
CA PRO A 85 10.18 26.47 6.79
C PRO A 85 9.10 26.77 7.85
N LYS A 86 8.25 27.77 7.59
CA LYS A 86 7.20 28.25 8.50
C LYS A 86 5.85 27.53 8.37
N LEU A 87 5.78 26.44 7.61
CA LEU A 87 4.51 25.75 7.33
C LEU A 87 3.80 25.33 8.61
N VAL A 88 4.52 24.73 9.56
CA VAL A 88 3.93 24.16 10.78
C VAL A 88 3.39 25.26 11.69
N GLU A 89 4.08 26.39 11.79
CA GLU A 89 3.64 27.59 12.50
C GLU A 89 2.39 28.19 11.85
N ASN A 90 2.36 28.23 10.52
CA ASN A 90 1.20 28.70 9.78
C ASN A 90 0.00 27.77 10.02
N LEU A 91 0.20 26.45 10.05
CA LEU A 91 -0.85 25.50 10.40
C LEU A 91 -1.34 25.70 11.84
N ALA A 92 -0.44 25.90 12.81
CA ALA A 92 -0.79 26.17 14.20
C ALA A 92 -1.67 27.43 14.34
N GLN A 93 -1.38 28.50 13.60
CA GLN A 93 -2.18 29.73 13.57
C GLN A 93 -3.61 29.54 13.04
N ILE A 94 -3.88 28.46 12.31
CA ILE A 94 -5.23 28.07 11.87
C ILE A 94 -5.86 27.13 12.89
N LEU A 95 -5.11 26.13 13.35
CA LEU A 95 -5.60 25.08 14.24
C LEU A 95 -6.00 25.60 15.62
N VAL A 96 -5.23 26.50 16.22
CA VAL A 96 -5.53 27.07 17.55
C VAL A 96 -6.91 27.73 17.59
N PRO A 97 -7.25 28.68 16.69
CA PRO A 97 -8.59 29.26 16.66
C PRO A 97 -9.68 28.30 16.16
N ALA A 98 -9.34 27.28 15.35
CA ALA A 98 -10.29 26.27 14.89
C ALA A 98 -10.73 25.31 15.99
N LEU A 99 -9.81 24.95 16.88
CA LEU A 99 -9.99 23.92 17.90
C LEU A 99 -10.13 24.50 19.31
N GLU A 100 -10.54 25.76 19.45
CA GLU A 100 -10.70 26.48 20.72
C GLU A 100 -11.88 25.94 21.58
N GLN A 101 -11.92 24.63 21.84
CA GLN A 101 -13.03 23.90 22.47
C GLN A 101 -12.56 22.77 23.41
N ASP A 102 -11.73 23.09 24.40
CA ASP A 102 -11.28 22.15 25.45
C ASP A 102 -10.14 21.18 25.01
N ALA A 103 -9.71 20.30 25.92
CA ALA A 103 -8.59 19.35 25.77
C ALA A 103 -8.73 18.36 24.58
N GLN A 104 -9.92 18.27 23.98
CA GLN A 104 -10.16 17.52 22.74
C GLN A 104 -9.43 18.12 21.52
N CYS A 105 -9.05 19.40 21.59
CA CYS A 105 -8.19 20.07 20.63
C CYS A 105 -6.89 19.29 20.38
N LEU A 106 -6.18 18.93 21.44
CA LEU A 106 -4.89 18.28 21.34
C LEU A 106 -4.98 16.84 20.82
N HIS A 107 -6.13 16.18 21.03
CA HIS A 107 -6.40 14.88 20.43
C HIS A 107 -6.56 14.97 18.91
N ALA A 108 -7.22 16.01 18.39
CA ALA A 108 -7.31 16.22 16.94
C ALA A 108 -5.93 16.51 16.34
N VAL A 109 -5.10 17.28 17.05
CA VAL A 109 -3.70 17.53 16.65
C VAL A 109 -2.89 16.25 16.65
N LYS A 110 -3.07 15.37 17.64
CA LYS A 110 -2.48 14.03 17.66
C LYS A 110 -2.91 13.21 16.44
N ASP A 111 -4.21 13.16 16.15
CA ASP A 111 -4.72 12.43 14.98
C ASP A 111 -4.15 12.98 13.66
N MET A 112 -3.93 14.30 13.57
CA MET A 112 -3.28 14.97 12.44
C MET A 112 -1.78 14.72 12.36
N GLU A 113 -1.08 14.59 13.50
CA GLU A 113 0.36 14.31 13.54
C GLU A 113 0.67 12.96 12.86
N TYR A 114 -0.21 11.96 13.00
CA TYR A 114 -0.07 10.67 12.30
C TYR A 114 -0.23 10.76 10.77
N LEU A 115 -0.75 11.88 10.24
CA LEU A 115 -0.84 12.13 8.81
C LEU A 115 0.43 12.79 8.25
N VAL A 116 1.30 13.31 9.12
CA VAL A 116 2.61 13.81 8.72
C VAL A 116 3.50 12.60 8.42
N SER A 117 4.19 12.61 7.27
CA SER A 117 5.01 11.49 6.81
C SER A 117 5.93 10.93 7.91
N GLU A 118 6.01 9.61 8.01
CA GLU A 118 6.85 8.91 9.00
C GLU A 118 8.35 9.11 8.76
N GLU A 119 8.71 9.55 7.54
CA GLU A 119 10.09 9.78 7.11
C GLU A 119 10.73 11.02 7.76
N ILE A 120 10.00 11.73 8.64
CA ILE A 120 10.47 12.96 9.25
C ILE A 120 10.84 12.78 10.73
N THR A 121 11.96 13.38 11.12
CA THR A 121 12.41 13.67 12.50
C THR A 121 11.48 14.60 13.31
N THR A 122 10.25 14.87 12.83
CA THR A 122 9.32 15.90 13.34
C THR A 122 8.13 15.37 14.14
N ARG A 123 8.12 14.11 14.58
CA ARG A 123 7.05 13.60 15.45
C ARG A 123 6.89 14.49 16.69
N GLY A 124 5.71 15.10 16.84
CA GLY A 124 5.35 16.04 17.91
C GLY A 124 5.57 17.52 17.55
N ARG A 125 6.03 17.85 16.35
CA ARG A 125 6.32 19.23 15.95
C ARG A 125 5.05 20.04 15.71
N LEU A 126 4.00 19.43 15.16
CA LEU A 126 2.72 20.12 15.01
C LEU A 126 2.11 20.40 16.40
N ALA A 127 2.17 19.41 17.30
CA ALA A 127 1.77 19.59 18.70
C ALA A 127 2.55 20.72 19.40
N ALA A 128 3.88 20.76 19.25
CA ALA A 128 4.70 21.82 19.80
C ALA A 128 4.33 23.20 19.22
N ALA A 129 4.17 23.31 17.91
CA ALA A 129 3.78 24.56 17.27
C ALA A 129 2.39 25.05 17.74
N VAL A 130 1.44 24.14 17.93
CA VAL A 130 0.10 24.44 18.48
C VAL A 130 0.20 24.94 19.92
N LEU A 131 0.99 24.28 20.78
CA LEU A 131 1.20 24.72 22.15
C LEU A 131 1.87 26.09 22.21
N THR A 132 2.89 26.33 21.38
CA THR A 132 3.55 27.64 21.27
C THR A 132 2.58 28.73 20.83
N GLU A 133 1.71 28.45 19.86
CA GLU A 133 0.69 29.40 19.40
C GLU A 133 -0.42 29.62 20.45
N LEU A 134 -0.78 28.60 21.24
CA LEU A 134 -1.67 28.73 22.39
C LEU A 134 -1.08 29.68 23.45
N VAL A 135 0.21 29.54 23.77
CA VAL A 135 0.89 30.45 24.70
C VAL A 135 0.90 31.88 24.17
N LYS A 136 1.12 32.07 22.86
CA LYS A 136 1.12 33.40 22.22
C LYS A 136 -0.25 34.07 22.20
N SER A 137 -1.30 33.30 21.94
CA SER A 137 -2.67 33.82 21.78
C SER A 137 -3.44 33.95 23.10
N LYS A 138 -3.06 33.18 24.12
CA LYS A 138 -3.64 33.19 25.47
C LYS A 138 -2.52 33.46 26.48
N ASP A 139 -2.10 32.42 27.19
CA ASP A 139 -1.16 32.45 28.29
C ASP A 139 -0.61 31.03 28.53
N LYS A 140 0.46 30.93 29.31
CA LYS A 140 1.13 29.66 29.60
C LYS A 140 0.27 28.73 30.44
N GLU A 141 -0.45 29.27 31.41
CA GLU A 141 -1.28 28.52 32.34
C GLU A 141 -2.42 27.80 31.61
N THR A 142 -3.03 28.46 30.63
CA THR A 142 -4.06 27.90 29.76
C THR A 142 -3.52 26.77 28.90
N ALA A 143 -2.35 26.96 28.28
CA ALA A 143 -1.73 25.93 27.46
C ALA A 143 -1.36 24.68 28.29
N ALA A 144 -0.75 24.89 29.47
CA ALA A 144 -0.41 23.81 30.40
C ALA A 144 -1.65 23.08 30.91
N ARG A 145 -2.70 23.81 31.27
CA ARG A 145 -3.98 23.21 31.69
C ARG A 145 -4.59 22.35 30.60
N LEU A 146 -4.64 22.82 29.36
CA LEU A 146 -5.18 22.06 28.22
C LEU A 146 -4.34 20.81 27.93
N TRP A 147 -3.00 20.94 27.99
CA TRP A 147 -2.08 19.81 27.87
C TRP A 147 -2.35 18.74 28.93
N HIS A 148 -2.36 19.12 30.21
CA HIS A 148 -2.63 18.18 31.31
C HIS A 148 -4.04 17.58 31.22
N ALA A 149 -5.06 18.37 30.90
CA ALA A 149 -6.43 17.90 30.75
C ALA A 149 -6.60 16.92 29.57
N SER A 150 -5.71 16.98 28.57
CA SER A 150 -5.75 16.03 27.45
C SER A 150 -5.26 14.63 27.84
N GLY A 151 -4.49 14.48 28.93
CA GLY A 151 -3.86 13.22 29.30
C GLY A 151 -2.86 12.69 28.27
N LEU A 152 -2.48 13.51 27.27
CA LEU A 152 -1.47 13.16 26.29
C LEU A 152 -0.06 13.36 26.85
N THR A 153 0.84 12.50 26.40
CA THR A 153 2.27 12.57 26.68
C THR A 153 3.04 12.78 25.38
N TRP A 154 4.30 13.19 25.42
CA TRP A 154 5.11 13.31 24.20
C TRP A 154 5.35 11.96 23.53
N GLU A 155 5.38 10.88 24.30
CA GLU A 155 5.37 9.50 23.80
C GLU A 155 4.13 9.21 22.95
N SER A 156 2.99 9.85 23.23
CA SER A 156 1.77 9.73 22.43
C SER A 156 1.92 10.25 21.00
N PHE A 157 2.94 11.07 20.76
CA PHE A 157 3.33 11.58 19.44
C PHE A 157 4.57 10.86 18.89
N GLY A 158 5.20 9.96 19.65
CA GLY A 158 6.42 9.26 19.28
C GLY A 158 7.72 10.03 19.56
N ALA A 159 7.68 11.09 20.37
CA ALA A 159 8.87 11.85 20.78
C ALA A 159 9.53 11.24 22.03
N LYS A 160 10.87 11.34 22.13
CA LYS A 160 11.69 10.77 23.21
C LYS A 160 11.90 11.71 24.42
N THR A 161 11.20 12.84 24.50
CA THR A 161 11.57 13.97 25.39
C THR A 161 10.66 14.09 26.63
N SER A 162 11.24 14.60 27.72
CA SER A 162 10.69 14.80 29.08
C SER A 162 9.50 15.76 29.17
N ASP A 163 8.57 15.47 30.09
CA ASP A 163 7.20 16.00 30.24
C ASP A 163 7.00 17.50 30.56
N ASN A 164 8.02 18.37 30.52
CA ASN A 164 7.84 19.76 30.95
C ASN A 164 7.63 20.73 29.78
N VAL A 165 6.39 21.25 29.63
CA VAL A 165 5.92 22.09 28.52
C VAL A 165 6.87 23.26 28.21
N GLU A 166 7.48 23.87 29.23
CA GLU A 166 8.36 25.04 29.05
C GLU A 166 9.71 24.69 28.44
N GLN A 167 10.32 23.56 28.83
CA GLN A 167 11.57 23.11 28.22
C GLN A 167 11.36 22.67 26.77
N LEU A 168 10.15 22.17 26.46
CA LEU A 168 9.75 21.72 25.13
C LEU A 168 9.46 22.86 24.15
N ILE A 169 8.75 23.90 24.59
CA ILE A 169 8.55 25.10 23.76
C ILE A 169 9.91 25.70 23.41
N SER A 170 10.81 25.85 24.39
CA SER A 170 12.15 26.39 24.15
C SER A 170 13.02 25.49 23.26
N SER A 171 13.02 24.16 23.47
CA SER A 171 13.81 23.26 22.62
C SER A 171 13.29 23.17 21.18
N GLU A 172 11.97 23.25 20.99
CA GLU A 172 11.38 23.18 19.65
C GLU A 172 11.45 24.52 18.92
N GLU A 173 11.36 25.67 19.61
CA GLU A 173 11.64 26.97 19.00
C GLU A 173 13.08 27.05 18.42
N GLU A 174 14.06 26.45 19.10
CA GLU A 174 15.44 26.32 18.61
C GLU A 174 15.56 25.34 17.42
N ARG A 175 14.83 24.21 17.44
CA ARG A 175 14.79 23.26 16.31
C ARG A 175 14.15 23.88 15.08
N MET A 176 13.05 24.64 15.25
CA MET A 176 12.31 25.28 14.18
C MET A 176 13.13 26.34 13.42
N GLN A 177 14.08 27.00 14.08
CA GLN A 177 14.96 28.00 13.46
C GLN A 177 16.06 27.40 12.57
N ASN A 178 16.45 26.14 12.79
CA ASN A 178 17.54 25.47 12.05
C ASN A 178 17.05 24.45 11.00
N THR A 179 15.74 24.37 10.77
CA THR A 179 15.13 23.17 10.15
C THR A 179 15.26 23.04 8.64
N GLY A 180 15.23 24.13 7.87
CA GLY A 180 15.17 24.04 6.41
C GLY A 180 16.41 23.37 5.80
N GLU A 181 17.59 23.72 6.33
CA GLU A 181 18.86 23.18 5.85
C GLU A 181 19.12 21.75 6.33
N GLN A 182 18.59 21.38 7.51
CA GLN A 182 18.68 20.01 8.03
C GLN A 182 17.75 19.05 7.28
N LEU A 183 16.49 19.45 7.05
CA LEU A 183 15.52 18.64 6.31
C LEU A 183 15.91 18.46 4.85
N SER A 184 16.51 19.49 4.22
CA SER A 184 17.05 19.37 2.86
C SER A 184 18.14 18.29 2.76
N LYS A 185 19.07 18.25 3.72
CA LYS A 185 20.11 17.21 3.79
C LYS A 185 19.54 15.82 4.07
N GLU A 186 18.52 15.72 4.92
CA GLU A 186 17.81 14.46 5.18
C GLU A 186 17.08 13.95 3.93
N ARG A 187 16.39 14.83 3.20
CA ARG A 187 15.75 14.50 1.92
C ARG A 187 16.77 13.92 0.94
N ASP A 188 17.88 14.61 0.73
CA ASP A 188 18.89 14.19 -0.24
C ASP A 188 19.50 12.83 0.14
N LYS A 189 19.65 12.56 1.45
CA LYS A 189 20.10 11.26 1.96
C LYS A 189 19.07 10.15 1.72
N MET A 190 17.79 10.41 2.02
CA MET A 190 16.69 9.45 1.84
C MET A 190 16.47 9.15 0.36
N GLU A 191 16.53 10.16 -0.51
CA GLU A 191 16.46 10.02 -1.96
C GLU A 191 17.61 9.14 -2.48
N GLY A 192 18.83 9.35 -1.98
CA GLY A 192 19.98 8.49 -2.28
C GLY A 192 19.78 7.03 -1.85
N GLN A 193 19.18 6.79 -0.68
CA GLN A 193 18.86 5.44 -0.20
C GLN A 193 17.80 4.77 -1.07
N ARG A 194 16.71 5.48 -1.38
CA ARG A 194 15.61 4.98 -2.23
C ARG A 194 16.11 4.63 -3.64
N GLN A 195 17.01 5.44 -4.20
CA GLN A 195 17.63 5.15 -5.49
C GLN A 195 18.53 3.92 -5.45
N GLU A 196 19.28 3.69 -4.37
CA GLU A 196 20.09 2.48 -4.22
C GLU A 196 19.22 1.22 -4.04
N GLU A 197 18.13 1.32 -3.27
CA GLU A 197 17.15 0.23 -3.14
C GLU A 197 16.50 -0.13 -4.48
N GLN A 198 16.08 0.87 -5.27
CA GLN A 198 15.56 0.63 -6.62
C GLN A 198 16.61 -0.04 -7.52
N ARG A 199 17.87 0.40 -7.45
CA ARG A 199 18.96 -0.25 -8.20
C ARG A 199 19.19 -1.69 -7.76
N GLN A 200 19.10 -1.99 -6.47
CA GLN A 200 19.20 -3.35 -5.94
C GLN A 200 18.06 -4.23 -6.44
N GLN A 201 16.83 -3.70 -6.44
CA GLN A 201 15.65 -4.41 -6.92
C GLN A 201 15.78 -4.77 -8.40
N VAL A 202 16.19 -3.83 -9.25
CA VAL A 202 16.41 -4.08 -10.68
C VAL A 202 17.48 -5.16 -10.90
N ARG A 203 18.58 -5.13 -10.14
CA ARG A 203 19.62 -6.18 -10.23
C ARG A 203 19.07 -7.57 -9.89
N LEU A 204 18.25 -7.68 -8.84
CA LEU A 204 17.63 -8.95 -8.45
C LEU A 204 16.62 -9.44 -9.49
N GLU A 205 15.88 -8.53 -10.13
CA GLU A 205 14.96 -8.86 -11.22
C GLU A 205 15.72 -9.38 -12.44
N GLU A 206 16.81 -8.72 -12.83
CA GLU A 206 17.69 -9.18 -13.91
C GLU A 206 18.26 -10.57 -13.62
N GLU A 207 18.78 -10.82 -12.41
CA GLU A 207 19.28 -12.14 -11.99
C GLU A 207 18.17 -13.21 -12.02
N SER A 208 16.96 -12.88 -11.57
CA SER A 208 15.81 -13.78 -11.61
C SER A 208 15.43 -14.13 -13.06
N THR A 209 15.42 -13.17 -13.97
CA THR A 209 15.10 -13.42 -15.39
C THR A 209 16.14 -14.34 -16.04
N LEU A 210 17.42 -14.13 -15.74
CA LEU A 210 18.51 -14.97 -16.24
C LEU A 210 18.34 -16.42 -15.77
N PHE A 211 18.02 -16.62 -14.50
CA PHE A 211 17.78 -17.94 -13.93
C PHE A 211 16.59 -18.65 -14.58
N GLU A 212 15.50 -17.93 -14.85
CA GLU A 212 14.34 -18.49 -15.55
C GLU A 212 14.64 -18.89 -16.99
N GLU A 213 15.46 -18.10 -17.71
CA GLU A 213 15.91 -18.44 -19.06
C GLU A 213 16.78 -19.69 -19.08
N GLU A 214 17.71 -19.84 -18.15
CA GLU A 214 18.53 -21.04 -18.00
C GLU A 214 17.66 -22.26 -17.69
N ARG A 215 16.71 -22.14 -16.76
CA ARG A 215 15.73 -23.20 -16.47
C ARG A 215 14.95 -23.61 -17.71
N ARG A 216 14.54 -22.64 -18.55
CA ARG A 216 13.82 -22.90 -19.80
C ARG A 216 14.67 -23.66 -20.80
N LYS A 217 15.95 -23.29 -20.94
CA LYS A 217 16.92 -24.00 -21.82
C LYS A 217 17.10 -25.45 -21.36
N PHE A 218 17.31 -25.66 -20.07
CA PHE A 218 17.45 -26.98 -19.47
C PHE A 218 16.21 -27.87 -19.72
N GLU A 219 15.01 -27.35 -19.48
CA GLU A 219 13.77 -28.10 -19.72
C GLU A 219 13.53 -28.39 -21.21
N GLN A 220 13.94 -27.49 -22.12
CA GLN A 220 13.91 -27.77 -23.56
C GLN A 220 14.84 -28.92 -23.94
N GLU A 221 16.06 -28.94 -23.42
CA GLU A 221 17.04 -29.99 -23.70
C GLU A 221 16.58 -31.35 -23.15
N LYS A 222 16.04 -31.37 -21.92
CA LYS A 222 15.42 -32.55 -21.32
C LYS A 222 14.28 -33.11 -22.18
N ARG A 223 13.43 -32.25 -22.76
CA ARG A 223 12.38 -32.68 -23.70
C ARG A 223 12.97 -33.31 -24.97
N LYS A 224 13.97 -32.67 -25.58
CA LYS A 224 14.65 -33.20 -26.78
C LYS A 224 15.22 -34.59 -26.53
N LEU A 225 15.94 -34.78 -25.41
CA LEU A 225 16.50 -36.08 -25.03
C LEU A 225 15.42 -37.14 -24.81
N LYS A 226 14.30 -36.75 -24.19
CA LYS A 226 13.15 -37.64 -23.99
C LYS A 226 12.53 -38.08 -25.32
N ASP A 227 12.32 -37.14 -26.23
CA ASP A 227 11.75 -37.41 -27.56
C ASP A 227 12.68 -38.30 -28.39
N GLU A 228 14.00 -38.07 -28.32
CA GLU A 228 15.00 -38.92 -28.99
C GLU A 228 15.01 -40.35 -28.43
N ALA A 229 14.94 -40.50 -27.11
CA ALA A 229 14.86 -41.82 -26.46
C ALA A 229 13.57 -42.56 -26.85
N GLN A 230 12.44 -41.85 -26.91
CA GLN A 230 11.17 -42.42 -27.37
C GLN A 230 11.23 -42.86 -28.83
N ARG A 231 11.86 -42.06 -29.70
CA ARG A 231 12.04 -42.41 -31.12
C ARG A 231 12.88 -43.67 -31.29
N LYS A 232 14.01 -43.75 -30.59
CA LYS A 232 14.88 -44.94 -30.59
C LYS A 232 14.15 -46.19 -30.12
N CYS A 233 13.37 -46.08 -29.03
CA CYS A 233 12.55 -47.18 -28.52
C CYS A 233 11.47 -47.63 -29.54
N ALA A 234 10.84 -46.68 -30.24
CA ALA A 234 9.86 -46.99 -31.28
C ALA A 234 10.50 -47.68 -32.51
N GLU A 235 11.68 -47.21 -32.94
CA GLU A 235 12.45 -47.82 -34.03
C GLU A 235 12.85 -49.27 -33.71
N GLU A 236 13.34 -49.51 -32.48
CA GLU A 236 13.73 -50.85 -32.01
C GLU A 236 12.52 -51.79 -31.93
N LYS A 237 11.39 -51.30 -31.39
CA LYS A 237 10.14 -52.07 -31.34
C LYS A 237 9.65 -52.45 -32.74
N HIS A 238 9.67 -51.50 -33.68
CA HIS A 238 9.25 -51.76 -35.06
C HIS A 238 10.16 -52.78 -35.75
N LEU A 239 11.47 -52.72 -35.51
CA LEU A 239 12.42 -53.72 -36.04
C LEU A 239 12.12 -55.12 -35.49
N LEU A 240 11.87 -55.24 -34.18
CA LEU A 240 11.52 -56.50 -33.54
C LEU A 240 10.22 -57.09 -34.08
N GLU A 241 9.20 -56.26 -34.31
CA GLU A 241 7.93 -56.69 -34.92
C GLU A 241 8.15 -57.22 -36.35
N LYS A 242 9.00 -56.54 -37.14
CA LYS A 242 9.34 -56.99 -38.50
C LYS A 242 10.09 -58.32 -38.50
N GLU A 243 11.00 -58.54 -37.56
CA GLU A 243 11.69 -59.83 -37.40
C GLU A 243 10.74 -60.95 -36.97
N ARG A 244 9.84 -60.68 -36.01
CA ARG A 244 8.80 -61.63 -35.58
C ARG A 244 7.90 -62.03 -36.76
N ALA A 245 7.47 -61.07 -37.57
CA ALA A 245 6.65 -61.33 -38.74
C ALA A 245 7.39 -62.18 -39.81
N ARG A 246 8.69 -61.95 -40.01
CA ARG A 246 9.51 -62.78 -40.91
C ARG A 246 9.62 -64.22 -40.40
N LYS A 247 9.96 -64.41 -39.12
CA LYS A 247 10.04 -65.74 -38.50
C LYS A 247 8.70 -66.49 -38.55
N ALA A 248 7.58 -65.80 -38.33
CA ALA A 248 6.24 -66.39 -38.43
C ALA A 248 5.94 -66.91 -39.84
N LYS A 249 6.26 -66.13 -40.88
CA LYS A 249 6.09 -66.56 -42.28
C LYS A 249 6.98 -67.74 -42.65
N GLU A 250 8.21 -67.77 -42.13
CA GLU A 250 9.13 -68.88 -42.40
C GLU A 250 8.67 -70.18 -41.71
N LEU A 251 8.13 -70.07 -40.49
CA LEU A 251 7.50 -71.19 -39.80
C LEU A 251 6.24 -71.69 -40.53
N GLU A 252 5.39 -70.78 -41.01
CA GLU A 252 4.20 -71.12 -41.81
C GLU A 252 4.59 -71.88 -43.08
N LYS A 253 5.64 -71.42 -43.78
CA LYS A 253 6.19 -72.11 -44.95
C LYS A 253 6.74 -73.49 -44.61
N GLN A 254 7.45 -73.63 -43.48
CA GLN A 254 7.93 -74.94 -43.01
C GLN A 254 6.78 -75.89 -42.70
N MET A 255 5.72 -75.42 -42.04
CA MET A 255 4.53 -76.23 -41.77
C MET A 255 3.82 -76.68 -43.06
N GLU A 256 3.74 -75.81 -44.08
CA GLU A 256 3.20 -76.18 -45.39
C GLU A 256 4.06 -77.25 -46.08
N GLU A 257 5.39 -77.10 -46.06
CA GLU A 257 6.34 -78.06 -46.63
C GLU A 257 6.30 -79.43 -45.92
N ASP A 258 6.16 -79.44 -44.59
CA ASP A 258 6.00 -80.65 -43.79
C ASP A 258 4.66 -81.36 -44.09
N TYR A 259 3.57 -80.59 -44.22
CA TYR A 259 2.23 -81.12 -44.55
C TYR A 259 2.16 -81.72 -45.96
N LEU A 260 2.95 -81.19 -46.91
CA LEU A 260 3.08 -81.71 -48.27
C LEU A 260 3.99 -82.95 -48.37
N SER A 261 4.89 -83.16 -47.39
CA SER A 261 5.80 -84.31 -47.39
C SER A 261 5.21 -85.58 -46.76
N ASP A 262 4.24 -85.48 -45.84
CA ASP A 262 3.56 -86.67 -45.28
C ASP A 262 2.07 -86.43 -44.98
N PRO A 263 1.14 -86.76 -45.92
CA PRO A 263 -0.29 -86.46 -45.79
C PRO A 263 -1.06 -87.37 -44.82
N LYS A 264 -0.40 -88.37 -44.22
CA LYS A 264 -1.06 -89.40 -43.39
C LYS A 264 -0.69 -89.20 -41.94
N ASP A 265 -1.52 -88.42 -41.24
CA ASP A 265 -1.86 -88.56 -39.81
C ASP A 265 -2.74 -87.39 -39.30
N ALA A 266 -3.18 -86.47 -40.18
CA ALA A 266 -3.98 -85.31 -39.78
C ALA A 266 -5.41 -85.63 -39.29
N PHE A 267 -5.97 -86.81 -39.58
CA PHE A 267 -7.29 -87.22 -39.06
C PHE A 267 -7.35 -88.73 -38.86
N GLY A 268 -6.91 -89.20 -37.69
CA GLY A 268 -7.29 -90.51 -37.16
C GLY A 268 -8.76 -90.53 -36.78
N PHE A 269 -9.64 -90.76 -37.76
CA PHE A 269 -11.06 -91.01 -37.54
C PHE A 269 -11.41 -92.39 -38.09
N ASP A 270 -11.02 -93.44 -37.35
CA ASP A 270 -11.59 -94.77 -37.53
C ASP A 270 -12.98 -94.81 -36.90
N GLY A 271 -13.97 -95.08 -37.74
CA GLY A 271 -15.36 -95.19 -37.33
C GLY A 271 -15.64 -96.46 -36.50
N ALA A 272 -16.38 -96.28 -35.42
CA ALA A 272 -17.27 -97.30 -34.85
C ALA A 272 -18.52 -96.55 -34.37
N SER A 273 -19.61 -96.62 -35.15
CA SER A 273 -20.74 -97.53 -34.95
C SER A 273 -21.53 -97.24 -33.66
N LEU A 274 -22.82 -96.92 -33.86
CA LEU A 274 -23.82 -96.59 -32.85
C LEU A 274 -23.89 -97.58 -31.67
N ASP A 275 -24.08 -97.06 -30.45
CA ASP A 275 -25.18 -97.52 -29.59
C ASP A 275 -25.59 -96.42 -28.58
N THR A 276 -26.76 -96.66 -28.02
CA THR A 276 -27.86 -95.84 -27.54
C THR A 276 -27.72 -95.24 -26.14
N THR A 277 -28.71 -94.41 -25.80
CA THR A 277 -29.14 -93.99 -24.45
C THR A 277 -28.21 -93.02 -23.72
N ASP A 278 -28.63 -92.07 -22.89
CA ASP A 278 -29.90 -91.43 -22.52
C ASP A 278 -29.47 -90.43 -21.40
N VAL A 279 -30.38 -89.55 -20.97
CA VAL A 279 -30.38 -88.85 -19.67
C VAL A 279 -29.50 -87.59 -19.48
N ASN A 280 -30.19 -86.44 -19.55
CA ASN A 280 -30.33 -85.44 -18.48
C ASN A 280 -29.12 -85.18 -17.55
N THR A 281 -28.59 -83.96 -17.55
CA THR A 281 -28.90 -82.85 -16.61
C THR A 281 -27.93 -81.69 -16.88
#